data_AF-A0A258SCE7-F1
#
_entry.id   AF-A0A258SCE7-F1
#
_cell.length_a   1.000
_cell.length_b   1.000
_cell.length_c   1.000
_cell.angle_alpha   90.00
_cell.angle_beta   90.00
_cell.angle_gamma   90.00
#
_symmetry.space_group_name_H-M   'P 1'
#
loop_
_entity.id
_entity.type
_entity.pdbx_description
1 polymer ?
#
loop_
_entity_poly.entity_id
_entity_poly.type
_entity_poly.pdbx_seq_one_letter_code
_entity_poly.pdbx_strand_id
1 'polypeptide(L)'
;MALLIPTSLASAQEAAPGVTTTAIRAALVGNWTGKLEYRDYQADRWFGLPVTVSVEMMRDGLTLIRHADFDDGPKTGIVTITTIALFDPKTNREQSASFRKGRETELTTTTLRLTRAAALDRWTLEETQDGQDDDRPARIRETTTRDGATMVTLKEVDFLDDSGEAWLTRNRTTLTRQ
;
A
#
# COMPACT_ATOMS: atom_id res chain seq x y z
N MET A 1 -37.72 11.74 -34.33
CA MET A 1 -37.37 10.42 -33.77
C MET A 1 -36.09 10.62 -32.96
N ALA A 2 -36.21 10.80 -31.64
CA ALA A 2 -35.08 11.11 -30.77
C ALA A 2 -34.58 9.80 -30.11
N LEU A 3 -33.30 9.49 -30.31
CA LEU A 3 -32.64 8.30 -29.79
C LEU A 3 -32.16 8.60 -28.35
N LEU A 4 -32.74 7.91 -27.36
CA LEU A 4 -32.27 7.95 -25.97
C LEU A 4 -31.10 6.96 -25.83
N ILE A 5 -29.92 7.49 -25.49
CA ILE A 5 -28.75 6.69 -25.10
C ILE A 5 -28.86 6.43 -23.60
N PRO A 6 -28.87 5.16 -23.13
CA PRO A 6 -28.88 4.88 -21.71
C PRO A 6 -27.48 5.13 -21.14
N THR A 7 -27.40 6.06 -20.18
CA THR A 7 -26.23 6.24 -19.32
C THR A 7 -26.15 5.08 -18.34
N SER A 8 -25.17 4.19 -18.48
CA SER A 8 -24.88 3.18 -17.47
C SER A 8 -24.24 3.87 -16.25
N LEU A 9 -24.96 3.94 -15.14
CA LEU A 9 -24.38 4.27 -13.85
C LEU A 9 -23.48 3.10 -13.43
N ALA A 10 -22.18 3.36 -13.30
CA ALA A 10 -21.25 2.41 -12.71
C ALA A 10 -21.70 2.12 -11.27
N SER A 11 -22.18 0.91 -11.02
CA SER A 11 -22.55 0.48 -9.68
C SER A 11 -21.28 0.40 -8.83
N ALA A 12 -21.16 1.25 -7.82
CA ALA A 12 -20.21 1.04 -6.74
C ALA A 12 -20.56 -0.30 -6.09
N GLN A 13 -19.68 -1.30 -6.24
CA GLN A 13 -19.93 -2.61 -5.68
C GLN A 13 -19.92 -2.52 -4.16
N GLU A 14 -21.09 -2.73 -3.56
CA GLU A 14 -21.24 -2.74 -2.10
C GLU A 14 -20.38 -3.88 -1.52
N ALA A 15 -19.62 -3.57 -0.48
CA ALA A 15 -18.72 -4.53 0.14
C ALA A 15 -19.49 -5.75 0.64
N ALA A 16 -18.95 -6.96 0.45
CA ALA A 16 -19.55 -8.15 1.03
C ALA A 16 -19.73 -7.94 2.56
N PRO A 17 -20.89 -8.34 3.14
CA PRO A 17 -21.16 -8.10 4.56
C PRO A 17 -20.00 -8.56 5.45
N GLY A 18 -19.46 -7.64 6.26
CA GLY A 18 -18.36 -7.93 7.18
C GLY A 18 -16.93 -7.75 6.63
N VAL A 19 -16.75 -7.43 5.34
CA VAL A 19 -15.44 -7.06 4.79
C VAL A 19 -15.22 -5.57 4.92
N THR A 20 -14.64 -5.15 6.06
CA THR A 20 -14.31 -3.75 6.37
C THR A 20 -12.80 -3.51 6.33
N THR A 21 -12.36 -2.25 6.28
CA THR A 21 -10.94 -1.88 6.38
C THR A 21 -10.29 -2.46 7.65
N THR A 22 -10.98 -2.40 8.79
CA THR A 22 -10.50 -3.02 10.04
C THR A 22 -10.34 -4.54 9.88
N ALA A 23 -11.32 -5.23 9.31
CA ALA A 23 -11.30 -6.68 9.17
C ALA A 23 -10.20 -7.17 8.21
N ILE A 24 -10.02 -6.50 7.06
CA ILE A 24 -8.95 -6.87 6.12
C ILE A 24 -7.56 -6.61 6.69
N ARG A 25 -7.38 -5.56 7.51
CA ARG A 25 -6.12 -5.28 8.21
C ARG A 25 -5.80 -6.37 9.22
N ALA A 26 -6.78 -6.81 10.02
CA ALA A 26 -6.60 -7.94 10.92
C ALA A 26 -6.24 -9.23 10.15
N ALA A 27 -6.78 -9.42 8.95
CA ALA A 27 -6.46 -10.56 8.10
C ALA A 27 -5.02 -10.53 7.51
N LEU A 28 -4.28 -9.42 7.62
CA LEU A 28 -2.88 -9.32 7.20
C LEU A 28 -1.90 -10.00 8.16
N VAL A 29 -2.31 -10.26 9.41
CA VAL A 29 -1.46 -10.85 10.45
C VAL A 29 -0.84 -12.17 9.96
N GLY A 30 0.46 -12.30 10.21
CA GLY A 30 1.26 -13.46 9.83
C GLY A 30 2.53 -13.09 9.07
N ASN A 31 3.14 -14.10 8.45
CA ASN A 31 4.39 -13.97 7.71
C ASN A 31 4.15 -14.01 6.21
N TRP A 32 4.95 -13.24 5.50
CA TRP A 32 4.87 -13.04 4.07
C TRP A 32 6.28 -13.02 3.48
N THR A 33 6.44 -13.56 2.28
CA THR A 33 7.71 -13.50 1.55
C THR A 33 7.46 -13.10 0.11
N GLY A 34 8.44 -12.49 -0.54
CA GLY A 34 8.31 -12.15 -1.95
C GLY A 34 9.38 -11.19 -2.41
N LYS A 35 8.98 -10.15 -3.16
CA LYS A 35 9.89 -9.20 -3.79
C LYS A 35 9.48 -7.76 -3.57
N LEU A 36 10.46 -6.91 -3.24
CA LEU A 36 10.40 -5.46 -3.41
C LEU A 36 11.00 -5.13 -4.78
N GLU A 37 10.21 -4.51 -5.64
CA GLU A 37 10.51 -4.35 -7.06
C GLU A 37 10.57 -2.86 -7.44
N TYR A 38 11.65 -2.45 -8.09
CA TYR A 38 11.85 -1.10 -8.59
C TYR A 38 11.65 -1.05 -10.10
N ARG A 39 11.04 0.03 -10.60
CA ARG A 39 10.85 0.25 -12.02
C ARG A 39 12.14 0.79 -12.66
N ASP A 40 12.65 0.08 -13.65
CA ASP A 40 13.68 0.57 -14.56
C ASP A 40 12.97 1.26 -15.74
N TYR A 41 12.91 2.59 -15.72
CA TYR A 41 12.22 3.39 -16.73
C TYR A 41 12.88 3.33 -18.12
N GLN A 42 14.18 3.01 -18.19
CA GLN A 42 14.90 2.97 -19.47
C GLN A 42 14.64 1.66 -20.22
N ALA A 43 14.54 0.55 -19.49
CA ALA A 43 14.34 -0.78 -20.07
C ALA A 43 12.91 -1.33 -19.88
N ASP A 44 11.99 -0.52 -19.36
CA ASP A 44 10.59 -0.86 -19.10
C ASP A 44 10.37 -2.16 -18.31
N ARG A 45 11.29 -2.46 -17.38
CA ARG A 45 11.33 -3.72 -16.63
C ARG A 45 11.30 -3.50 -15.12
N TRP A 46 11.02 -4.58 -14.40
CA TRP A 46 11.07 -4.61 -12.94
C TRP A 46 12.33 -5.32 -12.48
N PHE A 47 13.01 -4.74 -11.49
CA PHE A 47 14.11 -5.38 -10.78
C PHE A 47 13.69 -5.63 -9.34
N GLY A 48 13.74 -6.89 -8.89
CA GLY A 48 13.22 -7.32 -7.60
C GLY A 48 14.29 -7.80 -6.62
N LEU A 49 14.27 -7.24 -5.41
CA LEU A 49 15.00 -7.72 -4.25
C LEU A 49 14.11 -8.66 -3.43
N PRO A 50 14.58 -9.84 -2.99
CA PRO A 50 13.83 -10.66 -2.04
C PRO A 50 13.53 -9.88 -0.77
N VAL A 51 12.28 -9.97 -0.30
CA VAL A 51 11.83 -9.32 0.94
C VAL A 51 11.03 -10.32 1.79
N THR A 52 11.23 -10.26 3.10
CA THR A 52 10.38 -10.93 4.08
C THR A 52 9.63 -9.90 4.90
N VAL A 53 8.36 -10.17 5.20
CA VAL A 53 7.49 -9.27 5.95
C VAL A 53 6.76 -10.04 7.04
N SER A 54 6.74 -9.50 8.25
CA SER A 54 5.87 -9.98 9.32
C SER A 54 4.91 -8.89 9.75
N VAL A 55 3.68 -9.28 10.05
CA VAL A 55 2.61 -8.38 10.47
C VAL A 55 1.99 -8.89 11.76
N GLU A 56 1.93 -8.02 12.76
CA GLU A 56 1.28 -8.24 14.05
C GLU A 56 0.17 -7.21 14.25
N MET A 57 -0.94 -7.66 14.85
CA MET A 57 -2.02 -6.78 15.31
C MET A 57 -1.95 -6.71 16.83
N MET A 58 -1.93 -5.49 17.37
CA MET A 58 -1.92 -5.27 18.81
C MET A 58 -3.29 -5.56 19.43
N ARG A 59 -3.32 -5.65 20.76
CA ARG A 59 -4.51 -6.02 21.53
C ARG A 59 -5.70 -5.07 21.38
N ASP A 60 -5.46 -3.84 20.93
CA ASP A 60 -6.51 -2.86 20.65
C ASP A 60 -7.25 -3.14 19.33
N GLY A 61 -6.75 -4.06 18.49
CA GLY A 61 -7.33 -4.40 17.20
C GLY A 61 -7.23 -3.30 16.14
N LEU A 62 -6.51 -2.22 16.42
CA LEU A 62 -6.39 -1.03 15.56
C LEU A 62 -4.93 -0.64 15.27
N THR A 63 -4.00 -1.06 16.13
CA THR A 63 -2.58 -0.83 15.93
C THR A 63 -1.95 -2.05 15.26
N LEU A 64 -1.29 -1.83 14.12
CA LEU A 64 -0.57 -2.84 13.35
C LEU A 64 0.94 -2.55 13.42
N ILE A 65 1.73 -3.58 13.69
CA ILE A 65 3.19 -3.54 13.59
C ILE A 65 3.61 -4.37 12.37
N ARG A 66 4.36 -3.75 11.46
CA ARG A 66 4.89 -4.39 10.26
C ARG A 66 6.42 -4.34 10.30
N HIS A 67 7.06 -5.48 10.12
CA HIS A 67 8.50 -5.57 9.89
C HIS A 67 8.75 -5.98 8.45
N ALA A 68 9.71 -5.35 7.79
CA ALA A 68 10.18 -5.73 6.47
C ALA A 68 11.71 -5.81 6.46
N ASP A 69 12.24 -6.90 5.91
CA ASP A 69 13.67 -7.16 5.79
C ASP A 69 14.03 -7.50 4.34
N PHE A 70 15.06 -6.85 3.80
CA PHE A 70 15.62 -7.13 2.47
C PHE A 70 17.10 -6.78 2.40
N ASP A 71 17.84 -7.43 1.50
CA ASP A 71 19.24 -7.11 1.22
C ASP A 71 19.31 -6.09 0.07
N ASP A 72 19.83 -4.89 0.36
CA ASP A 72 20.00 -3.79 -0.60
C ASP A 72 21.45 -3.71 -1.12
N GLY A 73 22.10 -4.88 -1.19
CA GLY A 73 23.38 -5.08 -1.86
C GLY A 73 24.60 -4.67 -1.03
N PRO A 74 25.81 -4.80 -1.59
CA PRO A 74 27.06 -4.75 -0.82
C PRO A 74 27.37 -3.38 -0.17
N LYS A 75 26.74 -2.30 -0.62
CA LYS A 75 26.93 -0.96 -0.03
C LYS A 75 26.01 -0.71 1.16
N THR A 76 24.75 -1.13 1.07
CA THR A 76 23.73 -0.87 2.09
C THR A 76 23.62 -2.04 3.07
N GLY A 77 23.74 -3.28 2.58
CA GLY A 77 23.53 -4.50 3.32
C GLY A 77 22.06 -4.76 3.63
N ILE A 78 21.82 -5.51 4.72
CA ILE A 78 20.47 -5.81 5.20
C ILE A 78 19.80 -4.53 5.70
N VAL A 79 18.63 -4.25 5.13
CA VAL A 79 17.71 -3.19 5.53
C VAL A 79 16.56 -3.81 6.30
N THR A 80 16.34 -3.32 7.52
CA THR A 80 15.15 -3.60 8.33
C THR A 80 14.33 -2.32 8.46
N ILE A 81 13.03 -2.41 8.20
CA ILE A 81 12.06 -1.34 8.43
C ILE A 81 11.00 -1.85 9.40
N THR A 82 10.83 -1.14 10.51
CA THR A 82 9.70 -1.35 11.43
C THR A 82 8.72 -0.21 11.26
N THR A 83 7.46 -0.53 11.00
CA THR A 83 6.37 0.43 10.92
C THR A 83 5.34 0.11 11.99
N ILE A 84 4.95 1.11 12.77
CA ILE A 84 3.83 1.03 13.72
C ILE A 84 2.74 1.96 13.19
N ALA A 85 1.52 1.44 13.03
CA ALA A 85 0.43 2.14 12.40
C ALA A 85 -0.87 2.02 13.20
N LEU A 86 -1.49 3.15 13.54
CA LEU A 86 -2.78 3.22 14.23
C LEU A 86 -3.88 3.63 13.25
N PHE A 87 -4.90 2.79 13.11
CA PHE A 87 -6.05 3.03 12.25
C PHE A 87 -7.25 3.60 13.02
N ASP A 88 -7.82 4.70 12.53
CA ASP A 88 -9.10 5.24 12.99
C ASP A 88 -10.24 4.83 12.03
N PRO A 89 -11.12 3.89 12.41
CA PRO A 89 -12.22 3.44 11.56
C PRO A 89 -13.30 4.51 11.34
N LYS A 90 -13.36 5.56 12.15
CA LYS A 90 -14.36 6.63 11.98
C LYS A 90 -14.00 7.56 10.83
N THR A 91 -12.72 7.82 10.64
CA THR A 91 -12.22 8.74 9.62
C THR A 91 -11.57 8.02 8.44
N ASN A 92 -11.38 6.70 8.53
CA ASN A 92 -10.55 5.91 7.60
C ASN A 92 -9.16 6.53 7.42
N ARG A 93 -8.59 7.06 8.51
CA ARG A 93 -7.22 7.57 8.51
C ARG A 93 -6.32 6.63 9.30
N GLU A 94 -5.11 6.49 8.82
CA GLU A 94 -4.04 5.81 9.50
C GLU A 94 -2.93 6.81 9.81
N GLN A 95 -2.43 6.78 11.05
CA GLN A 95 -1.20 7.45 11.43
C GLN A 95 -0.12 6.40 11.63
N SER A 96 1.06 6.63 11.07
CA SER A 96 2.15 5.67 11.19
C SER A 96 3.50 6.33 11.41
N ALA A 97 4.38 5.56 12.06
CA ALA A 97 5.78 5.87 12.27
C ALA A 97 6.63 4.73 11.73
N SER A 98 7.56 5.03 10.83
CA SER A 98 8.47 4.07 10.23
C SER A 98 9.92 4.35 10.64
N PHE A 99 10.61 3.29 11.04
CA PHE A 99 11.98 3.33 11.57
C PHE A 99 12.90 2.53 10.67
N ARG A 100 13.99 3.16 10.21
CA ARG A 100 15.04 2.53 9.41
C ARG A 100 16.40 3.03 9.90
N LYS A 101 17.34 2.11 10.15
CA LYS A 101 18.71 2.45 10.58
C LYS A 101 19.34 3.47 9.61
N GLY A 102 19.87 4.55 10.15
CA GLY A 102 20.56 5.60 9.39
C GLY A 102 19.63 6.55 8.61
N ARG A 103 18.32 6.52 8.88
CA ARG A 103 17.34 7.48 8.37
C ARG A 103 16.61 8.13 9.54
N GLU A 104 16.07 9.33 9.31
CA GLU A 104 15.13 9.94 10.25
C GLU A 104 13.84 9.12 10.32
N THR A 105 13.14 9.22 11.44
CA THR A 105 11.82 8.60 11.59
C THR A 105 10.85 9.24 10.61
N GLU A 106 10.20 8.43 9.80
CA GLU A 106 9.18 8.89 8.88
C GLU A 106 7.82 8.85 9.59
N LEU A 107 7.12 9.98 9.61
CA LEU A 107 5.78 10.12 10.18
C LEU A 107 4.79 10.42 9.07
N THR A 108 3.76 9.59 8.96
CA THR A 108 2.81 9.63 7.84
C THR A 108 1.38 9.64 8.35
N THR A 109 0.49 10.29 7.59
CA THR A 109 -0.95 10.16 7.79
C THR A 109 -1.64 9.89 6.48
N THR A 110 -2.22 8.71 6.36
CA THR A 110 -2.78 8.16 5.13
C THR A 110 -4.29 8.07 5.22
N THR A 111 -5.00 8.38 4.14
CA THR A 111 -6.42 8.07 3.99
C THR A 111 -6.57 6.73 3.27
N LEU A 112 -7.36 5.83 3.87
CA LEU A 112 -7.60 4.48 3.38
C LEU A 112 -8.97 4.41 2.70
N ARG A 113 -9.02 3.79 1.52
CA ARG A 113 -10.26 3.58 0.77
C ARG A 113 -10.30 2.16 0.24
N LEU A 114 -11.21 1.35 0.78
CA LEU A 114 -11.47 0.00 0.29
C LEU A 114 -12.26 0.09 -1.03
N THR A 115 -11.57 -0.07 -2.16
CA THR A 115 -12.15 0.12 -3.50
C THR A 115 -12.79 -1.16 -4.04
N ARG A 116 -12.40 -2.33 -3.52
CA ARG A 116 -13.02 -3.62 -3.80
C ARG A 116 -13.00 -4.50 -2.56
N ALA A 117 -14.13 -5.15 -2.25
CA ALA A 117 -14.27 -6.00 -1.06
C ALA A 117 -15.11 -7.25 -1.36
N ALA A 118 -14.45 -8.34 -1.76
CA ALA A 118 -15.11 -9.61 -2.06
C ALA A 118 -15.01 -10.62 -0.90
N ALA A 119 -13.87 -10.68 -0.20
CA ALA A 119 -13.62 -11.51 0.97
C ALA A 119 -12.46 -10.91 1.79
N LEU A 120 -12.18 -11.43 3.00
CA LEU A 120 -11.04 -10.99 3.83
C LEU A 120 -9.67 -11.21 3.18
N ASP A 121 -9.60 -12.11 2.21
CA ASP A 121 -8.42 -12.42 1.41
C ASP A 121 -8.55 -12.01 -0.06
N ARG A 122 -9.65 -11.34 -0.46
CA ARG A 122 -9.88 -10.86 -1.83
C ARG A 122 -10.43 -9.45 -1.84
N TRP A 123 -9.54 -8.47 -1.97
CA TRP A 123 -9.88 -7.05 -1.86
C TRP A 123 -8.82 -6.15 -2.53
N THR A 124 -9.19 -4.89 -2.73
CA THR A 124 -8.27 -3.82 -3.16
C THR A 124 -8.43 -2.62 -2.24
N LEU A 125 -7.33 -2.18 -1.63
CA LEU A 125 -7.24 -1.01 -0.76
C LEU A 125 -6.39 0.04 -1.44
N GLU A 126 -6.87 1.27 -1.47
CA GLU A 126 -6.13 2.45 -1.90
C GLU A 126 -5.75 3.26 -0.66
N GLU A 127 -4.49 3.66 -0.60
CA GLU A 127 -3.87 4.43 0.47
C GLU A 127 -3.31 5.71 -0.14
N THR A 128 -3.78 6.88 0.32
CA THR A 128 -3.36 8.17 -0.24
C THR A 128 -2.84 9.11 0.83
N GLN A 129 -1.75 9.81 0.53
CA GLN A 129 -1.20 10.87 1.37
C GLN A 129 -0.45 11.90 0.53
N ASP A 130 -0.29 13.10 1.07
CA ASP A 130 0.66 14.08 0.55
C ASP A 130 1.97 13.95 1.36
N GLY A 131 3.11 14.09 0.71
CA GLY A 131 4.43 13.90 1.30
C GLY A 131 5.55 14.38 0.39
N GLN A 132 6.71 13.72 0.48
CA GLN A 132 7.84 13.98 -0.40
C GLN A 132 8.28 12.72 -1.14
N ASP A 133 8.71 12.89 -2.38
CA ASP A 133 9.37 11.86 -3.18
C ASP A 133 10.43 12.55 -4.04
N ASP A 134 11.65 12.02 -4.09
CA ASP A 134 12.79 12.64 -4.80
C ASP A 134 13.03 14.13 -4.43
N ASP A 135 12.95 14.43 -3.12
CA ASP A 135 13.08 15.77 -2.55
C ASP A 135 12.05 16.81 -3.07
N ARG A 136 10.96 16.34 -3.68
CA ARG A 136 9.85 17.17 -4.21
C ARG A 136 8.53 16.87 -3.51
N PRO A 137 7.63 17.86 -3.39
CA PRO A 137 6.29 17.63 -2.84
C PRO A 137 5.48 16.73 -3.79
N ALA A 138 4.86 15.70 -3.23
CA ALA A 138 4.19 14.67 -4.00
C ALA A 138 2.90 14.22 -3.32
N ARG A 139 1.89 13.89 -4.12
CA ARG A 139 0.82 13.00 -3.70
C ARG A 139 1.26 11.57 -3.96
N ILE A 140 1.24 10.76 -2.92
CA ILE A 140 1.62 9.35 -2.95
C ILE A 140 0.33 8.53 -2.87
N ARG A 141 0.20 7.57 -3.79
CA ARG A 141 -0.85 6.55 -3.77
C ARG A 141 -0.20 5.17 -3.68
N GLU A 142 -0.62 4.38 -2.72
CA GLU A 142 -0.35 2.94 -2.71
C GLU A 142 -1.64 2.18 -2.96
N THR A 143 -1.62 1.29 -3.96
CA THR A 143 -2.76 0.40 -4.25
C THR A 143 -2.37 -1.01 -3.90
N THR A 144 -2.97 -1.56 -2.84
CA THR A 144 -2.76 -2.93 -2.39
C THR A 144 -3.92 -3.80 -2.86
N THR A 145 -3.64 -4.81 -3.68
CA THR A 145 -4.59 -5.87 -4.04
C THR A 145 -4.18 -7.18 -3.39
N ARG A 146 -5.12 -7.79 -2.67
CA ARG A 146 -4.97 -9.16 -2.16
C ARG A 146 -5.89 -10.10 -2.94
N ASP A 147 -5.33 -11.23 -3.35
CA ASP A 147 -6.07 -12.34 -3.96
C ASP A 147 -5.58 -13.68 -3.37
N GLY A 148 -6.33 -14.17 -2.39
CA GLY A 148 -5.98 -15.35 -1.60
C GLY A 148 -4.67 -15.15 -0.82
N ALA A 149 -3.67 -15.95 -1.18
CA ALA A 149 -2.35 -15.92 -0.57
C ALA A 149 -1.42 -14.86 -1.17
N THR A 150 -1.78 -14.24 -2.31
CA THR A 150 -0.94 -13.25 -2.98
C THR A 150 -1.39 -11.84 -2.62
N MET A 151 -0.43 -10.95 -2.39
CA MET A 151 -0.67 -9.53 -2.14
C MET A 151 0.30 -8.70 -2.98
N VAL A 152 -0.22 -7.71 -3.69
CA VAL A 152 0.56 -6.80 -4.54
C VAL A 152 0.25 -5.37 -4.12
N THR A 153 1.27 -4.62 -3.71
CA THR A 153 1.18 -3.19 -3.41
C THR A 153 1.94 -2.41 -4.48
N LEU A 154 1.28 -1.52 -5.20
CA LEU A 154 1.89 -0.62 -6.19
C LEU A 154 1.97 0.79 -5.63
N LYS A 155 3.16 1.38 -5.59
CA LYS A 155 3.36 2.79 -5.27
C LYS A 155 3.37 3.64 -6.54
N GLU A 156 2.56 4.68 -6.54
CA GLU A 156 2.50 5.71 -7.56
C GLU A 156 2.66 7.09 -6.93
N VAL A 157 3.20 8.03 -7.70
CA VAL A 157 3.49 9.40 -7.26
C VAL A 157 3.01 10.38 -8.31
N ASP A 158 2.32 11.41 -7.86
CA ASP A 158 1.98 12.60 -8.64
C ASP A 158 2.66 13.82 -8.00
N PHE A 159 3.50 14.54 -8.75
CA PHE A 159 4.26 15.66 -8.20
C PHE A 159 3.37 16.92 -8.13
N LEU A 160 3.24 17.48 -6.93
CA LEU A 160 2.31 18.59 -6.66
C LEU A 160 2.80 19.95 -7.19
N ASP A 161 4.07 20.01 -7.59
CA ASP A 161 4.72 21.17 -8.20
C ASP A 161 4.76 21.11 -9.74
N ASP A 162 4.22 20.05 -10.35
CA ASP A 162 4.03 19.97 -11.81
C ASP A 162 2.76 20.71 -12.25
N SER A 163 2.71 21.13 -13.53
CA SER A 163 1.59 21.91 -14.08
C SER A 163 0.29 21.13 -14.29
N GLY A 164 0.27 19.82 -14.01
CA GLY A 164 -0.88 18.95 -14.20
C GLY A 164 -0.66 17.59 -13.52
N GLU A 165 -1.74 16.83 -13.39
CA GLU A 165 -1.73 15.51 -12.73
C GLU A 165 -1.10 14.45 -13.64
N ALA A 166 -0.05 13.79 -13.15
CA ALA A 166 0.65 12.72 -13.84
C ALA A 166 1.17 11.66 -12.85
N TRP A 167 0.51 10.50 -12.81
CA TRP A 167 0.89 9.41 -11.92
C TRP A 167 2.06 8.60 -12.47
N LEU A 168 3.18 8.63 -11.74
CA LEU A 168 4.39 7.86 -12.00
C LEU A 168 4.43 6.62 -11.11
N THR A 169 4.45 5.44 -11.72
CA THR A 169 4.74 4.20 -11.00
C THR A 169 6.18 4.21 -10.47
N ARG A 170 6.40 4.03 -9.17
CA ARG A 170 7.74 4.05 -8.53
C ARG A 170 8.25 2.65 -8.22
N ASN A 171 7.53 1.93 -7.38
CA ASN A 171 7.91 0.60 -6.94
C ASN A 171 6.68 -0.28 -6.72
N ARG A 172 6.90 -1.57 -6.58
CA ARG A 172 5.88 -2.56 -6.28
C ARG A 172 6.42 -3.54 -5.26
N THR A 173 5.57 -4.00 -4.35
CA THR A 173 5.87 -5.15 -3.51
C THR A 173 4.92 -6.28 -3.84
N THR A 174 5.45 -7.46 -4.16
CA THR A 174 4.67 -8.68 -4.41
C THR A 174 4.98 -9.68 -3.31
N LEU A 175 3.97 -10.11 -2.56
CA LEU A 175 4.11 -11.01 -1.40
C LEU A 175 3.22 -12.23 -1.54
N THR A 176 3.66 -13.33 -0.96
CA THR A 176 2.92 -14.57 -0.79
C THR A 176 2.90 -14.95 0.68
N ARG A 177 1.70 -15.25 1.20
CA ARG A 177 1.50 -15.69 2.58
C ARG A 177 2.22 -17.02 2.82
N GLN A 178 2.86 -17.15 3.98
CA GLN A 178 3.48 -18.39 4.45
C GLN A 178 2.50 -19.23 5.28
#